data_AF-A0A3M1EIQ7-F1
#
_entry.id   AF-A0A3M1EIQ7-F1
#
_cell.length_a   1.000
_cell.length_b   1.000
_cell.length_c   1.000
_cell.angle_alpha   90.00
_cell.angle_beta   90.00
_cell.angle_gamma   90.00
#
_symmetry.space_group_name_H-M   'P 1'
#
loop_
_entity.id
_entity.type
_entity.pdbx_description
1 polymer ?
#
loop_
_entity_poly.entity_id
_entity_poly.type
_entity_poly.pdbx_seq_one_letter_code
_entity_poly.pdbx_strand_id
1 'polypeptide(L)'
;DVADLVVIDPERLKSDISKDPIEIEDLRLGGAMRMVRRSGSIVSLVAIGGKIVFENGRFAPDFGKRRYGRLLHSTHRGNGGTR
;
A
#
# COMPACT_ATOMS: atom_id res chain seq x y z
N ASP A 1 -5.75 1.53 21.44
CA ASP A 1 -5.76 0.80 20.15
C ASP A 1 -5.81 1.77 18.99
N VAL A 2 -5.00 1.53 17.96
CA VAL A 2 -5.01 2.30 16.71
C VAL A 2 -5.13 1.32 15.55
N ALA A 3 -5.86 1.70 14.51
CA ALA A 3 -6.16 0.81 13.39
C ALA A 3 -5.24 1.08 12.18
N ASP A 4 -4.71 0.01 11.61
CA ASP A 4 -4.22 0.00 10.24
C ASP A 4 -5.35 -0.57 9.37
N LEU A 5 -5.79 0.17 8.35
CA LEU A 5 -6.88 -0.27 7.48
C LEU A 5 -6.76 0.26 6.06
N VAL A 6 -7.46 -0.44 5.16
CA VAL A 6 -7.70 -0.02 3.79
C VAL A 6 -9.20 -0.11 3.50
N VAL A 7 -9.75 0.87 2.80
CA VAL A 7 -11.11 0.84 2.29
C VAL A 7 -11.06 0.57 0.80
N ILE A 8 -11.78 -0.48 0.39
CA ILE A 8 -11.86 -0.95 -0.99
C ILE A 8 -13.31 -0.79 -1.45
N ASP A 9 -13.51 -0.19 -2.62
CA ASP A 9 -14.81 -0.15 -3.30
C ASP A 9 -15.02 -1.48 -4.07
N PRO A 10 -15.94 -2.35 -3.62
CA PRO A 10 -16.14 -3.66 -4.22
C PRO A 10 -16.81 -3.60 -5.60
N GLU A 11 -17.55 -2.53 -5.92
CA GLU A 11 -18.18 -2.39 -7.24
C GLU A 11 -17.17 -1.90 -8.27
N ARG A 12 -16.29 -0.96 -7.88
CA ARG A 12 -15.15 -0.57 -8.71
C ARG A 12 -14.16 -1.71 -8.89
N LEU A 13 -13.96 -2.56 -7.88
CA LEU A 13 -13.08 -3.72 -8.00
C LEU A 13 -13.44 -4.62 -9.21
N LYS A 14 -14.73 -4.73 -9.53
CA LYS A 14 -15.21 -5.56 -10.65
C LYS A 14 -14.94 -4.96 -12.03
N SER A 15 -14.75 -3.64 -12.12
CA SER A 15 -14.81 -2.90 -13.40
C SER A 15 -13.61 -1.99 -13.68
N ASP A 16 -12.92 -1.54 -12.65
CA ASP A 16 -11.83 -0.54 -12.69
C ASP A 16 -10.44 -1.20 -12.73
N ILE A 17 -10.35 -2.49 -13.05
CA ILE A 17 -9.08 -3.16 -13.35
C ILE A 17 -8.91 -3.20 -14.87
N SER A 18 -7.76 -2.77 -15.38
CA SER A 18 -7.46 -2.87 -16.81
C SER A 18 -7.61 -4.31 -17.31
N LYS A 19 -8.31 -4.49 -18.43
CA LYS A 19 -8.56 -5.81 -19.03
C LYS A 19 -7.25 -6.49 -19.41
N ASP A 20 -6.44 -5.76 -20.16
CA ASP A 20 -5.14 -6.22 -20.60
C ASP A 20 -4.04 -5.69 -19.66
N PRO A 21 -3.02 -6.50 -19.37
CA PRO A 21 -1.81 -6.02 -18.71
C PRO A 21 -1.10 -4.98 -19.58
N ILE A 22 -0.51 -3.98 -18.94
CA ILE A 22 0.32 -2.97 -19.59
C ILE A 22 1.76 -3.07 -19.08
N GLU A 23 2.71 -2.74 -19.93
CA GLU A 23 4.12 -2.65 -19.54
C GLU A 23 4.43 -1.23 -19.04
N ILE A 24 5.01 -1.13 -17.85
CA ILE A 24 5.43 0.14 -17.25
C ILE A 24 6.82 0.03 -16.65
N GLU A 25 7.58 1.11 -16.72
CA GLU A 25 8.82 1.27 -15.96
C GLU A 25 8.48 1.56 -14.48
N ASP A 26 9.08 0.81 -13.55
CA ASP A 26 8.94 1.05 -12.10
C ASP A 26 10.23 1.64 -11.53
N LEU A 27 10.28 2.97 -11.40
CA LEU A 27 11.43 3.69 -10.85
C LEU A 27 11.80 3.25 -9.42
N ARG A 28 10.85 2.70 -8.65
CA ARG A 28 11.12 2.17 -7.30
C ARG A 28 11.93 0.87 -7.34
N LEU A 29 11.99 0.21 -8.50
CA LEU A 29 12.78 -0.99 -8.76
C LEU A 29 13.95 -0.70 -9.71
N GLY A 30 14.47 0.53 -9.72
CA GLY A 30 15.63 0.89 -10.52
C GLY A 30 15.37 0.93 -12.03
N GLY A 31 14.14 1.25 -12.45
CA GLY A 31 13.79 1.35 -13.88
C GLY A 31 13.48 0.00 -14.54
N ALA A 32 13.27 -1.05 -13.76
CA ALA A 32 12.86 -2.34 -14.31
C ALA A 32 11.45 -2.25 -14.94
N MET A 33 11.28 -2.90 -16.10
CA MET A 33 9.98 -3.05 -16.74
C MET A 33 9.12 -4.06 -16.01
N ARG A 34 7.83 -3.76 -15.87
CA ARG A 34 6.84 -4.62 -15.24
C ARG A 34 5.57 -4.66 -16.06
N MET A 35 5.03 -5.86 -16.22
CA MET A 35 3.69 -6.05 -16.75
C MET A 35 2.68 -6.02 -15.59
N VAL A 36 1.73 -5.07 -15.61
CA VAL A 36 0.77 -4.86 -14.52
C VAL A 36 -0.64 -4.65 -15.05
N ARG A 37 -1.65 -5.06 -14.28
CA ARG A 37 -3.01 -4.55 -14.43
C ARG A 37 -3.20 -3.35 -13.52
N ARG A 38 -3.67 -2.23 -14.07
CA ARG A 38 -3.84 -0.98 -13.33
C ARG A 38 -5.26 -0.86 -12.81
N SER A 39 -5.39 -0.21 -11.66
CA SER A 39 -6.65 0.30 -11.15
C SER A 39 -6.55 1.78 -10.86
N GLY A 40 -7.68 2.50 -10.97
CA GLY A 40 -7.73 3.93 -10.72
C GLY A 40 -8.15 4.28 -9.30
N SER A 41 -9.31 3.77 -8.89
CA SER A 41 -10.12 4.29 -7.78
C SER A 41 -10.71 3.20 -6.87
N ILE A 42 -10.21 1.96 -7.00
CA ILE A 42 -10.62 0.82 -6.18
C ILE A 42 -10.28 1.06 -4.70
N VAL A 43 -9.09 1.59 -4.42
CA VAL A 43 -8.69 1.95 -3.05
C VAL A 43 -9.15 3.38 -2.79
N SER A 44 -10.12 3.56 -1.91
CA SER A 44 -10.66 4.89 -1.58
C SER A 44 -9.96 5.54 -0.40
N LEU A 45 -9.45 4.74 0.55
CA LEU A 45 -8.77 5.22 1.74
C LEU A 45 -7.73 4.23 2.26
N VAL A 46 -6.59 4.74 2.73
CA VAL A 46 -5.61 3.98 3.52
C VAL A 46 -5.34 4.75 4.80
N ALA A 47 -5.39 4.06 5.95
CA ALA A 47 -4.97 4.62 7.23
C ALA A 47 -3.90 3.76 7.90
N ILE A 48 -2.89 4.42 8.48
CA ILE A 48 -1.80 3.81 9.23
C ILE A 48 -1.79 4.41 10.63
N GLY A 49 -1.91 3.57 11.66
CA GLY A 49 -1.96 3.97 13.05
C GLY A 49 -3.10 4.96 13.34
N GLY A 50 -4.25 4.78 12.69
CA GLY A 50 -5.43 5.66 12.80
C GLY A 50 -5.33 6.97 12.02
N LYS A 51 -4.27 7.19 11.23
CA LYS A 51 -4.10 8.40 10.41
C LYS A 51 -4.32 8.09 8.94
N ILE A 52 -5.17 8.86 8.27
CA ILE A 52 -5.38 8.77 6.83
C ILE A 52 -4.10 9.21 6.11
N VAL A 53 -3.54 8.31 5.30
CA VAL A 53 -2.31 8.54 4.53
C VAL A 53 -2.58 8.70 3.04
N PHE A 54 -3.72 8.19 2.59
CA PHE A 54 -4.19 8.26 1.23
C PHE A 54 -5.71 8.29 1.23
N GLU A 55 -6.30 9.19 0.47
CA GLU A 55 -7.73 9.29 0.30
C GLU A 55 -8.06 9.82 -1.11
N ASN A 56 -9.01 9.17 -1.79
CA ASN A 56 -9.55 9.61 -3.07
C ASN A 56 -8.47 9.98 -4.11
N GLY A 57 -7.46 9.11 -4.28
CA GLY A 57 -6.40 9.30 -5.28
C GLY A 57 -5.24 10.21 -4.84
N ARG A 58 -5.24 10.72 -3.60
CA ARG A 58 -4.24 11.68 -3.12
C ARG A 58 -3.58 11.18 -1.85
N PHE A 59 -2.26 11.29 -1.79
CA PHE A 59 -1.53 11.13 -0.53
C PHE A 59 -1.75 12.32 0.40
N ALA A 60 -1.64 12.07 1.70
CA ALA A 60 -1.57 13.14 2.69
C ALA A 60 -0.41 14.11 2.37
N PRO A 61 -0.54 15.43 2.60
CA PRO A 61 0.49 16.42 2.22
C PRO A 61 1.88 16.20 2.85
N ASP A 62 1.91 15.51 3.99
CA ASP A 62 3.11 15.15 4.76
C ASP A 62 3.53 13.68 4.56
N PHE A 63 2.92 12.95 3.62
CA PHE A 63 3.34 11.60 3.26
C PHE A 63 4.80 11.62 2.78
N GLY A 64 5.62 10.74 3.35
CA GLY A 64 7.07 10.72 3.12
C GLY A 64 7.87 11.83 3.83
N LYS A 65 7.21 12.85 4.40
CA LYS A 65 7.84 13.92 5.19
C LYS A 65 7.75 13.67 6.69
N ARG A 66 6.66 13.01 7.11
CA ARG A 66 6.43 12.58 8.49
C ARG A 66 6.41 11.06 8.56
N ARG A 67 6.93 10.53 9.66
CA ARG A 67 6.82 9.11 10.00
C ARG A 67 5.36 8.75 10.32
N TYR A 68 4.78 7.86 9.51
CA TYR A 68 3.50 7.21 9.74
C TYR A 68 3.63 5.84 10.40
N GLY A 69 4.61 5.04 9.96
CA GLY A 69 4.84 3.69 10.48
C GLY A 69 5.63 3.66 11.79
N ARG A 70 5.73 2.47 12.38
CA ARG A 70 6.62 2.17 13.51
C ARG A 70 7.22 0.79 13.35
N LEU A 71 8.35 0.54 14.01
CA LEU A 71 8.88 -0.81 14.14
C LEU A 71 7.88 -1.66 14.94
N LEU A 72 7.47 -2.78 14.37
CA LEU A 72 6.69 -3.80 15.08
C LEU A 72 7.67 -4.89 15.52
N HIS A 73 7.77 -5.12 16.82
CA HIS A 73 8.56 -6.22 17.34
C HIS A 73 7.75 -7.51 17.22
N SER A 74 8.37 -8.54 16.65
CA SER A 74 7.80 -9.87 16.65
C SER A 74 7.65 -10.36 18.09
N THR A 75 6.50 -10.91 18.41
CA THR A 75 6.28 -11.67 19.65
C THR A 75 6.73 -13.13 19.51
N HIS A 76 7.01 -13.59 18.28
CA HIS A 76 7.65 -14.89 18.05
C HIS A 76 9.12 -14.79 18.45
N ARG A 77 9.47 -15.44 19.57
CA ARG A 77 10.85 -15.80 19.86
C ARG A 77 11.24 -16.87 18.84
N GLY A 78 12.13 -16.55 17.92
CA GLY A 78 12.80 -17.59 17.13
C GLY A 78 13.46 -18.57 18.10
N ASN A 79 13.37 -19.88 17.87
CA ASN A 79 14.17 -20.84 18.61
C ASN A 79 15.63 -20.44 18.41
N GLY A 80 16.21 -19.79 19.41
CA GLY A 80 17.59 -19.34 19.39
C GLY A 80 18.49 -20.55 19.34
N GLY A 81 18.93 -20.91 18.14
CA GLY A 81 20.21 -21.60 17.98
C GLY A 81 21.27 -20.69 18.57
N THR A 82 21.81 -21.11 19.70
CA THR A 82 23.01 -20.56 20.33
C THR A 82 24.06 -20.24 19.27
N ARG A 83 24.46 -18.98 19.18
CA ARG A 83 25.78 -18.61 18.66
C ARG A 83 26.78 -18.67 19.80
#